data_AF-A0A9Q1FXL9-F1
#
_entry.id   AF-A0A9Q1FXL9-F1
#
_cell.length_a   1.000
_cell.length_b   1.000
_cell.length_c   1.000
_cell.angle_alpha   90.00
_cell.angle_beta   90.00
_cell.angle_gamma   90.00
#
_symmetry.space_group_name_H-M   'P 1'
#
loop_
_entity.id
_entity.type
_entity.pdbx_description
1 polymer ?
#
loop_
_entity_poly.entity_id
_entity_poly.type
_entity_poly.pdbx_seq_one_letter_code
_entity_poly.pdbx_strand_id
1 'polypeptide(L)'
;VIRILKELKQKYPDKELEQLVELANYYALLHQQKSRAFYRIQATRMMIGAGNVLKKHAADNARRTATPEDAPEEEDLGSCSRIAFEAAHCQCMENCGTLSLAITCHGGAGESTFYVDYRTEDGSANAGSDYEYSEGTLVFKPGETRKEIKVGIIDDDIFEEDEHFFGRLVEPLVTTVTILDDDHAGIFTFSERLLRVSESVGTMEVTVVRNSGARGTVILPYHTEAGSARGDGVDYEDTRGELEFTNDQT
;
A
#
# COMPACT_ATOMS: atom_id res chain seq x y z
N VAL A 1 0.33 30.30 -0.12
CA VAL A 1 0.15 30.46 1.33
C VAL A 1 -1.09 31.28 1.69
N ILE A 2 -1.23 32.54 1.24
CA ILE A 2 -2.37 33.42 1.61
C ILE A 2 -3.74 32.88 1.14
N ARG A 3 -3.82 32.27 -0.05
CA ARG A 3 -5.08 31.67 -0.57
C ARG A 3 -5.55 30.46 0.25
N ILE A 4 -4.63 29.57 0.61
CA ILE A 4 -4.87 28.35 1.40
C ILE A 4 -5.32 28.69 2.83
N LEU A 5 -4.69 29.69 3.46
CA LEU A 5 -5.10 30.18 4.78
C LEU A 5 -6.53 30.73 4.79
N LYS A 6 -6.94 31.40 3.71
CA LYS A 6 -8.29 31.96 3.59
C LYS A 6 -9.35 30.87 3.44
N GLU A 7 -9.06 29.82 2.67
CA GLU A 7 -9.90 28.63 2.54
C GLU A 7 -9.98 27.83 3.84
N LEU A 8 -8.86 27.64 4.53
CA LEU A 8 -8.82 26.92 5.81
C LEU A 8 -9.57 27.65 6.93
N LYS A 9 -9.51 28.99 6.97
CA LYS A 9 -10.27 29.79 7.93
C LYS A 9 -11.78 29.77 7.64
N GLN A 10 -12.18 29.60 6.38
CA GLN A 10 -13.58 29.43 6.01
C GLN A 10 -14.10 28.03 6.38
N LYS A 11 -13.24 27.01 6.30
CA LYS A 11 -13.57 25.61 6.60
C LYS A 11 -13.48 25.27 8.09
N TYR A 12 -12.65 25.99 8.84
CA TYR A 12 -12.45 25.83 10.28
C TYR A 12 -12.46 27.19 10.99
N PRO A 13 -13.65 27.82 11.15
CA PRO A 13 -13.76 29.16 11.72
C PRO A 13 -13.34 29.23 13.20
N ASP A 14 -13.43 28.11 13.92
CA ASP A 14 -13.17 28.02 15.36
C ASP A 14 -11.70 27.72 15.70
N LYS A 15 -10.81 27.59 14.70
CA LYS A 15 -9.39 27.30 14.92
C LYS A 15 -8.55 28.56 15.04
N GLU A 16 -7.64 28.55 16.00
CA GLU A 16 -6.67 29.62 16.24
C GLU A 16 -5.74 29.85 15.04
N LEU A 17 -5.27 31.10 14.87
CA LEU A 17 -4.48 31.50 13.69
C LEU A 17 -3.20 30.67 13.54
N GLU A 18 -2.57 30.31 14.66
CA GLU A 18 -1.35 29.49 14.70
C GLU A 18 -1.60 28.07 14.18
N GLN A 19 -2.74 27.47 14.55
CA GLN A 19 -3.18 26.15 14.06
C GLN A 19 -3.55 26.18 12.57
N LEU A 20 -4.13 27.28 12.10
CA LEU A 20 -4.45 27.47 10.67
C LEU A 20 -3.19 27.62 9.82
N VAL A 21 -2.15 28.29 10.34
CA VAL A 21 -0.84 28.41 9.68
C VAL A 21 -0.13 27.07 9.62
N GLU A 22 -0.18 26.29 10.69
CA GLU A 22 0.39 24.93 10.70
C GLU A 22 -0.32 24.01 9.70
N LEU A 23 -1.66 24.05 9.67
CA LEU A 23 -2.45 23.31 8.68
C LEU A 23 -2.14 23.76 7.25
N ALA A 24 -1.96 25.06 7.03
CA ALA A 24 -1.62 25.61 5.70
C ALA A 24 -0.22 25.20 5.24
N ASN A 25 0.75 25.13 6.16
CA ASN A 25 2.09 24.64 5.88
C ASN A 25 2.09 23.14 5.57
N TYR A 26 1.31 22.35 6.32
CA TYR A 26 1.10 20.93 6.05
C TYR A 26 0.45 20.71 4.67
N TYR A 27 -0.63 21.42 4.36
CA TYR A 27 -1.29 21.37 3.04
C TYR A 27 -0.34 21.81 1.91
N ALA A 28 0.50 22.83 2.13
CA ALA A 28 1.48 23.26 1.14
C ALA A 28 2.60 22.22 0.90
N LEU A 29 2.97 21.44 1.93
CA LEU A 29 3.94 20.36 1.81
C LEU A 29 3.36 19.09 1.16
N LEU A 30 2.04 18.87 1.30
CA LEU A 30 1.32 17.75 0.69
C LEU A 30 1.02 17.99 -0.79
N HIS A 31 0.67 19.22 -1.15
CA HIS A 31 0.26 19.57 -2.53
C HIS A 31 1.36 20.24 -3.36
N GLN A 32 2.61 20.22 -2.91
CA GLN A 32 3.73 20.59 -3.78
C GLN A 32 4.07 19.42 -4.71
N GLN A 33 4.23 19.69 -6.01
CA GLN A 33 4.85 18.74 -6.92
C GLN A 33 6.25 18.43 -6.42
N LYS A 34 6.46 17.17 -6.01
CA LYS A 34 7.73 16.73 -5.45
C LYS A 34 8.58 16.13 -6.55
N SER A 35 9.87 16.47 -6.54
CA SER A 35 10.82 15.97 -7.52
C SER A 35 11.35 14.59 -7.12
N ARG A 36 11.81 13.78 -8.09
CA ARG A 36 12.49 12.48 -7.81
C ARG A 36 13.61 12.57 -6.78
N ALA A 37 14.30 13.71 -6.68
CA ALA A 37 15.35 13.92 -5.69
C ALA A 37 14.79 13.98 -4.25
N PHE A 38 13.58 14.51 -4.07
CA PHE A 38 12.92 14.58 -2.76
C PHE A 38 12.67 13.18 -2.18
N TYR A 39 12.10 12.28 -2.97
CA TYR A 39 11.78 10.92 -2.54
C TYR A 39 13.03 10.07 -2.25
N ARG A 40 14.09 10.21 -3.08
CA ARG A 40 15.39 9.56 -2.82
C ARG A 40 16.02 10.01 -1.49
N ILE A 41 15.90 11.30 -1.16
CA ILE A 41 16.37 11.86 0.12
C ILE A 41 15.48 11.40 1.28
N GLN A 42 14.18 11.23 1.07
CA GLN A 42 13.26 10.76 2.10
C GLN A 42 13.48 9.28 2.45
N ALA A 43 13.62 8.41 1.45
CA ALA A 43 13.91 6.99 1.64
C ALA A 43 15.21 6.76 2.43
N THR A 44 16.29 7.45 2.03
CA THR A 44 17.58 7.38 2.74
C THR A 44 17.47 7.85 4.19
N ARG A 45 16.66 8.89 4.49
CA ARG A 45 16.42 9.36 5.86
C ARG A 45 15.63 8.36 6.72
N MET A 46 14.68 7.64 6.15
CA MET A 46 13.93 6.60 6.86
C MET A 46 14.82 5.40 7.19
N MET A 47 15.72 5.01 6.29
CA MET A 47 16.67 3.92 6.48
C MET A 47 17.73 4.20 7.56
N ILE A 48 18.16 5.46 7.75
CA ILE A 48 19.13 5.84 8.79
C ILE A 48 18.48 6.24 10.13
N GLY A 49 17.17 6.01 10.30
CA GLY A 49 16.45 6.34 11.53
C GLY A 49 16.22 7.84 11.76
N ALA A 50 16.42 8.69 10.75
CA ALA A 50 16.22 10.14 10.86
C ALA A 50 14.74 10.57 10.75
N GLY A 51 13.83 9.61 10.52
CA GLY A 51 12.38 9.80 10.46
C GLY A 51 11.88 10.54 9.22
N ASN A 52 10.57 10.42 8.96
CA ASN A 52 9.91 11.13 7.86
C ASN A 52 9.89 12.64 8.16
N VAL A 53 10.29 13.46 7.18
CA VAL A 53 10.34 14.93 7.28
C VAL A 53 8.98 15.52 7.66
N LEU A 54 7.89 14.82 7.34
CA LEU A 54 6.50 15.23 7.60
C LEU A 54 5.96 14.74 8.94
N LYS A 55 6.53 13.70 9.55
CA LYS A 55 6.01 13.09 10.79
C LYS A 55 6.52 13.72 12.09
N LYS A 56 7.49 14.65 12.04
CA LYS A 56 8.02 15.25 13.29
C LYS A 56 7.07 16.28 13.94
N HIS A 57 6.02 16.71 13.24
CA HIS A 57 5.05 17.70 13.76
C HIS A 57 3.67 17.11 14.16
N ALA A 58 3.32 15.89 13.73
CA ALA A 58 1.97 15.34 13.95
C ALA A 58 1.78 14.53 15.26
N ALA A 59 2.86 14.21 15.97
CA ALA A 59 2.83 13.19 17.03
C ALA A 59 2.32 13.68 18.41
N ASP A 60 2.28 15.00 18.68
CA ASP A 60 2.00 15.49 20.05
C ASP A 60 0.52 15.68 20.38
N ASN A 61 -0.40 15.72 19.39
CA ASN A 61 -1.83 15.98 19.65
C ASN A 61 -2.70 14.72 19.84
N ALA A 62 -2.21 13.51 19.51
CA ALA A 62 -3.02 12.29 19.53
C ALA A 62 -3.17 11.63 20.92
N ARG A 63 -2.50 12.14 21.97
CA ARG A 63 -2.48 11.50 23.29
C ARG A 63 -3.52 12.01 24.31
N ARG A 64 -4.50 12.85 23.93
CA ARG A 64 -5.42 13.48 24.91
C ARG A 64 -6.92 13.16 24.81
N THR A 65 -7.37 12.31 23.89
CA THR A 65 -8.80 11.98 23.78
C THR A 65 -9.00 10.50 23.49
N ALA A 66 -8.95 9.68 24.54
CA ALA A 66 -9.46 8.32 24.51
C ALA A 66 -10.23 8.08 25.82
N THR A 67 -11.55 8.05 25.73
CA THR A 67 -12.44 7.39 26.69
C THR A 67 -13.09 6.22 25.95
N PRO A 68 -13.02 4.99 26.47
CA PRO A 68 -13.57 3.80 25.82
C PRO A 68 -14.97 3.49 26.38
N GLU A 69 -15.98 3.37 25.53
CA GLU A 69 -17.23 2.62 25.80
C GLU A 69 -18.15 2.69 24.56
N ASP A 70 -18.31 1.55 23.88
CA ASP A 70 -19.61 0.93 23.55
C ASP A 70 -19.43 -0.13 22.44
N ALA A 71 -19.74 -1.38 22.80
CA ALA A 71 -19.81 -2.52 21.89
C ALA A 71 -21.18 -2.54 21.19
N PRO A 72 -21.28 -2.92 19.91
CA PRO A 72 -22.55 -2.87 19.20
C PRO A 72 -23.45 -4.06 19.57
N GLU A 73 -24.70 -3.75 19.92
CA GLU A 73 -25.80 -4.69 20.12
C GLU A 73 -26.27 -5.26 18.77
N GLU A 74 -26.61 -6.55 18.75
CA GLU A 74 -27.20 -7.23 17.58
C GLU A 74 -28.67 -6.81 17.42
N GLU A 75 -28.97 -5.95 16.43
CA GLU A 75 -30.35 -5.61 16.04
C GLU A 75 -30.92 -6.59 15.00
N ASP A 76 -32.19 -6.95 15.22
CA ASP A 76 -33.06 -7.87 14.50
C ASP A 76 -33.19 -7.56 12.99
N LEU A 77 -32.43 -8.28 12.15
CA LEU A 77 -32.33 -8.12 10.68
C LEU A 77 -33.50 -8.78 9.89
N GLY A 78 -34.73 -8.67 10.39
CA GLY A 78 -35.91 -9.33 9.82
C GLY A 78 -36.59 -8.62 8.63
N SER A 79 -36.28 -7.35 8.31
CA SER A 79 -37.05 -6.63 7.27
C SER A 79 -36.28 -5.54 6.48
N CYS A 80 -34.96 -5.40 6.63
CA CYS A 80 -34.20 -4.39 5.89
C CYS A 80 -33.25 -5.03 4.89
N SER A 81 -33.42 -4.73 3.60
CA SER A 81 -32.44 -5.02 2.57
C SER A 81 -31.19 -4.16 2.82
N ARG A 82 -30.07 -4.79 3.19
CA ARG A 82 -28.80 -4.11 3.45
C ARG A 82 -27.82 -4.42 2.33
N ILE A 83 -27.48 -3.40 1.55
CA ILE A 83 -26.43 -3.47 0.54
C ILE A 83 -25.12 -3.06 1.22
N ALA A 84 -24.04 -3.80 0.97
CA ALA A 84 -22.72 -3.44 1.45
C ALA A 84 -21.61 -3.97 0.56
N PHE A 85 -20.42 -3.39 0.68
CA PHE A 85 -19.22 -4.06 0.20
C PHE A 85 -18.99 -5.35 1.00
N GLU A 86 -18.54 -6.40 0.33
CA GLU A 86 -18.20 -7.68 0.95
C GLU A 86 -17.07 -7.51 1.98
N ALA A 87 -16.15 -6.57 1.71
CA ALA A 87 -15.10 -6.15 2.64
C ALA A 87 -15.09 -4.62 2.78
N ALA A 88 -14.95 -4.13 4.01
CA ALA A 88 -14.76 -2.70 4.30
C ALA A 88 -13.33 -2.21 4.02
N HIS A 89 -12.39 -3.14 3.89
CA HIS A 89 -10.99 -2.91 3.55
C HIS A 89 -10.51 -3.96 2.56
N CYS A 90 -9.82 -3.56 1.50
CA CYS A 90 -9.15 -4.48 0.59
C CYS A 90 -7.73 -3.99 0.25
N GLN A 91 -6.87 -4.94 -0.11
CA GLN A 91 -5.48 -4.66 -0.48
C GLN A 91 -5.16 -5.35 -1.79
N CYS A 92 -4.42 -4.66 -2.65
CA CYS A 92 -3.89 -5.22 -3.88
C CYS A 92 -2.48 -4.72 -4.15
N MET A 93 -1.71 -5.54 -4.86
CA MET A 93 -0.44 -5.10 -5.45
C MET A 93 -0.73 -4.22 -6.67
N GLU A 94 0.15 -3.27 -6.95
CA GLU A 94 0.05 -2.38 -8.10
C GLU A 94 0.00 -3.17 -9.44
N ASN A 95 0.87 -4.18 -9.57
CA ASN A 95 0.92 -5.08 -10.73
C ASN A 95 -0.32 -5.99 -10.97
N CYS A 96 -1.37 -5.92 -10.15
CA CYS A 96 -2.53 -6.81 -10.29
C CYS A 96 -3.37 -6.51 -11.54
N GLY A 97 -3.20 -5.33 -12.14
CA GLY A 97 -3.85 -4.84 -13.36
C GLY A 97 -5.35 -4.54 -13.21
N THR A 98 -6.10 -5.34 -12.46
CA THR A 98 -7.53 -5.06 -12.18
C THR A 98 -7.94 -5.57 -10.81
N LEU A 99 -8.49 -4.67 -9.99
CA LEU A 99 -9.09 -4.99 -8.70
C LEU A 99 -10.59 -5.25 -8.83
N SER A 100 -11.03 -6.36 -8.25
CA SER A 100 -12.43 -6.75 -8.15
C SER A 100 -13.01 -6.41 -6.78
N LEU A 101 -13.95 -5.46 -6.72
CA LEU A 101 -14.69 -5.11 -5.50
C LEU A 101 -16.06 -5.78 -5.51
N ALA A 102 -16.33 -6.65 -4.53
CA ALA A 102 -17.59 -7.36 -4.43
C ALA A 102 -18.60 -6.64 -3.52
N ILE A 103 -19.87 -6.68 -3.92
CA ILE A 103 -21.00 -6.02 -3.28
C ILE A 103 -22.05 -7.07 -3.00
N THR A 104 -22.45 -7.19 -1.74
CA THR A 104 -23.46 -8.14 -1.28
C THR A 104 -24.73 -7.41 -0.87
N CYS A 105 -25.86 -8.04 -1.15
CA CYS A 105 -27.17 -7.62 -0.69
C CYS A 105 -27.71 -8.67 0.31
N HIS A 106 -27.85 -8.28 1.57
CA HIS A 106 -28.40 -9.10 2.64
C HIS A 106 -29.87 -8.75 2.88
N GLY A 107 -30.75 -9.75 3.00
CA GLY A 107 -32.18 -9.54 3.31
C GLY A 107 -33.04 -8.97 2.17
N GLY A 108 -32.47 -8.77 0.98
CA GLY A 108 -33.13 -8.10 -0.16
C GLY A 108 -33.18 -8.89 -1.47
N ALA A 109 -33.19 -10.23 -1.41
CA ALA A 109 -33.39 -11.08 -2.60
C ALA A 109 -34.87 -11.09 -3.05
N GLY A 110 -35.52 -9.92 -3.06
CA GLY A 110 -36.93 -9.76 -3.44
C GLY A 110 -37.19 -10.06 -4.91
N GLU A 111 -38.46 -9.96 -5.32
CA GLU A 111 -38.89 -10.18 -6.72
C GLU A 111 -38.63 -8.98 -7.66
N SER A 112 -38.06 -7.89 -7.15
CA SER A 112 -37.87 -6.64 -7.88
C SER A 112 -36.41 -6.40 -8.25
N THR A 113 -36.18 -5.85 -9.45
CA THR A 113 -34.86 -5.36 -9.85
C THR A 113 -34.57 -4.03 -9.15
N PHE A 114 -33.37 -3.86 -8.60
CA PHE A 114 -32.92 -2.59 -8.03
C PHE A 114 -31.55 -2.19 -8.55
N TYR A 115 -31.23 -0.90 -8.41
CA TYR A 115 -30.08 -0.24 -9.01
C TYR A 115 -29.22 0.35 -7.90
N VAL A 116 -27.91 0.21 -8.00
CA VAL A 116 -26.96 0.78 -7.04
C VAL A 116 -25.86 1.50 -7.79
N ASP A 117 -25.84 2.82 -7.68
CA ASP A 117 -24.79 3.62 -8.27
C ASP A 117 -23.52 3.52 -7.43
N TYR A 118 -22.38 3.50 -8.11
CA TYR A 118 -21.07 3.50 -7.50
C TYR A 118 -20.13 4.47 -8.21
N ARG A 119 -19.14 4.95 -7.46
CA ARG A 119 -17.99 5.67 -7.99
C ARG A 119 -16.75 5.45 -7.13
N THR A 120 -15.60 5.55 -7.75
CA THR A 120 -14.30 5.65 -7.06
C THR A 120 -14.03 7.11 -6.67
N GLU A 121 -13.35 7.32 -5.56
CA GLU A 121 -12.86 8.63 -5.11
C GLU A 121 -11.42 8.53 -4.63
N ASP A 122 -10.65 9.59 -4.90
CA ASP A 122 -9.24 9.68 -4.52
C ASP A 122 -9.07 9.66 -3.00
N GLY A 123 -8.02 8.99 -2.55
CA GLY A 123 -7.53 9.02 -1.18
C GLY A 123 -6.13 9.62 -1.15
N SER A 124 -5.12 8.81 -0.83
CA SER A 124 -3.73 9.14 -1.20
C SER A 124 -3.39 8.73 -2.63
N ALA A 125 -4.02 7.66 -3.13
CA ALA A 125 -4.00 7.27 -4.53
C ALA A 125 -4.97 8.14 -5.35
N ASN A 126 -4.56 8.53 -6.54
CA ASN A 126 -5.19 9.45 -7.46
C ASN A 126 -5.58 8.75 -8.77
N ALA A 127 -6.78 9.06 -9.26
CA ALA A 127 -7.23 8.55 -10.54
C ALA A 127 -6.36 9.05 -11.71
N GLY A 128 -5.95 8.13 -12.57
CA GLY A 128 -5.16 8.38 -13.78
C GLY A 128 -3.64 8.32 -13.58
N SER A 129 -3.15 8.29 -12.34
CA SER A 129 -1.78 7.86 -12.02
C SER A 129 -1.77 6.46 -11.44
N ASP A 130 -2.62 6.18 -10.43
CA ASP A 130 -2.46 4.98 -9.60
C ASP A 130 -3.61 3.97 -9.84
N TYR A 131 -4.77 4.47 -10.26
CA TYR A 131 -5.91 3.65 -10.66
C TYR A 131 -6.77 4.33 -11.72
N GLU A 132 -7.59 3.57 -12.45
CA GLU A 132 -8.55 4.11 -13.42
C GLU A 132 -9.84 4.55 -12.73
N TYR A 133 -10.24 5.81 -12.96
CA TYR A 133 -11.53 6.31 -12.48
C TYR A 133 -12.68 5.44 -12.99
N SER A 134 -13.52 4.93 -12.09
CA SER A 134 -14.66 4.10 -12.44
C SER A 134 -15.93 4.58 -11.75
N GLU A 135 -16.99 4.77 -12.53
CA GLU A 135 -18.34 5.02 -12.07
C GLU A 135 -19.36 4.18 -12.86
N GLY A 136 -20.51 3.91 -12.26
CA GLY A 136 -21.58 3.20 -12.95
C GLY A 136 -22.72 2.77 -12.04
N THR A 137 -23.63 1.98 -12.60
CA THR A 137 -24.82 1.47 -11.90
C THR A 137 -24.81 -0.05 -11.91
N LEU A 138 -24.80 -0.66 -10.73
CA LEU A 138 -25.01 -2.10 -10.56
C LEU A 138 -26.50 -2.40 -10.63
N VAL A 139 -26.86 -3.36 -11.49
CA VAL A 139 -28.25 -3.84 -11.63
C VAL A 139 -28.37 -5.20 -10.95
N PHE A 140 -29.11 -5.26 -9.85
CA PHE A 140 -29.46 -6.50 -9.16
C PHE A 140 -30.82 -6.98 -9.63
N LYS A 141 -30.85 -8.09 -10.37
CA LYS A 141 -32.07 -8.78 -10.79
C LYS A 141 -32.65 -9.60 -9.63
N PRO A 142 -33.92 -10.03 -9.73
CA PRO A 142 -34.54 -10.87 -8.71
C PRO A 142 -33.69 -12.12 -8.40
N GLY A 143 -33.42 -12.35 -7.12
CA GLY A 143 -32.59 -13.46 -6.64
C GLY A 143 -31.07 -13.25 -6.74
N GLU A 144 -30.58 -12.16 -7.34
CA GLU A 144 -29.15 -11.83 -7.31
C GLU A 144 -28.78 -11.18 -5.98
N THR A 145 -27.80 -11.75 -5.28
CA THR A 145 -27.33 -11.25 -3.98
C THR A 145 -25.90 -10.74 -4.00
N ARG A 146 -25.19 -10.88 -5.14
CA ARG A 146 -23.78 -10.50 -5.30
C ARG A 146 -23.52 -9.86 -6.66
N LYS A 147 -22.80 -8.75 -6.67
CA LYS A 147 -22.25 -8.09 -7.86
C LYS A 147 -20.79 -7.73 -7.64
N GLU A 148 -20.10 -7.43 -8.74
CA GLU A 148 -18.68 -7.11 -8.73
C GLU A 148 -18.43 -5.87 -9.58
N ILE A 149 -17.63 -4.96 -9.06
CA ILE A 149 -17.07 -3.80 -9.76
C ILE A 149 -15.62 -4.13 -10.09
N LYS A 150 -15.17 -3.77 -11.30
CA LYS A 150 -13.78 -3.91 -11.71
C LYS A 150 -13.17 -2.52 -11.85
N VAL A 151 -12.05 -2.29 -11.16
CA VAL A 151 -11.28 -1.05 -11.22
C VAL A 151 -9.91 -1.38 -11.78
N GLY A 152 -9.48 -0.69 -12.83
CA GLY A 152 -8.13 -0.84 -13.38
C GLY A 152 -7.11 -0.28 -12.38
N ILE A 153 -6.05 -1.04 -12.11
CA ILE A 153 -4.90 -0.56 -11.34
C ILE A 153 -3.79 -0.27 -12.35
N ILE A 154 -3.19 0.90 -12.24
CA ILE A 154 -2.12 1.35 -13.13
C ILE A 154 -0.81 0.97 -12.45
N ASP A 155 0.04 0.24 -13.16
CA ASP A 155 1.38 -0.20 -12.73
C ASP A 155 2.42 0.68 -13.43
N ASP A 156 3.26 1.37 -12.66
CA ASP A 156 4.35 2.19 -13.19
C ASP A 156 5.77 1.68 -12.85
N ASP A 157 6.77 2.57 -12.78
CA ASP A 157 8.19 2.25 -12.56
C ASP A 157 8.80 3.12 -11.43
N ILE A 158 7.94 3.76 -10.64
CA ILE A 158 8.24 4.75 -9.65
C ILE A 158 7.83 4.20 -8.29
N PHE A 159 8.83 3.86 -7.47
CA PHE A 159 8.62 3.52 -6.06
C PHE A 159 7.77 4.57 -5.30
N GLU A 160 6.68 4.11 -4.70
CA GLU A 160 5.73 4.86 -3.88
C GLU A 160 5.58 4.24 -2.45
N GLU A 161 4.98 4.99 -1.51
CA GLU A 161 4.58 4.43 -0.20
C GLU A 161 3.18 3.80 -0.35
N ASP A 162 2.77 2.85 0.49
CA ASP A 162 1.41 2.27 0.44
C ASP A 162 0.32 3.35 0.32
N GLU A 163 -0.47 3.30 -0.75
CA GLU A 163 -1.47 4.30 -1.06
C GLU A 163 -2.90 3.77 -0.90
N HIS A 164 -3.92 4.63 -0.90
CA HIS A 164 -5.30 4.20 -0.80
C HIS A 164 -6.27 5.07 -1.58
N PHE A 165 -7.36 4.48 -2.06
CA PHE A 165 -8.52 5.17 -2.61
C PHE A 165 -9.81 4.61 -2.02
N PHE A 166 -10.94 5.28 -2.27
CA PHE A 166 -12.24 4.92 -1.72
C PHE A 166 -13.20 4.44 -2.81
N GLY A 167 -13.91 3.35 -2.53
CA GLY A 167 -15.09 2.95 -3.29
C GLY A 167 -16.36 3.38 -2.56
N ARG A 168 -17.29 4.08 -3.24
CA ARG A 168 -18.57 4.51 -2.65
C ARG A 168 -19.76 3.95 -3.38
N LEU A 169 -20.75 3.47 -2.63
CA LEU A 169 -22.12 3.24 -3.09
C LEU A 169 -22.95 4.50 -2.75
N VAL A 170 -23.84 4.94 -3.63
CA VAL A 170 -24.65 6.16 -3.41
C VAL A 170 -25.84 5.85 -2.48
N GLU A 171 -25.50 5.63 -1.21
CA GLU A 171 -26.23 5.71 0.08
C GLU A 171 -25.24 5.06 1.08
N PRO A 172 -24.96 5.68 2.24
CA PRO A 172 -23.61 5.95 2.76
C PRO A 172 -22.76 4.73 3.16
N LEU A 173 -22.29 3.95 2.19
CA LEU A 173 -21.34 2.85 2.37
C LEU A 173 -20.03 3.15 1.63
N VAL A 174 -18.93 3.18 2.39
CA VAL A 174 -17.57 3.47 1.92
C VAL A 174 -16.69 2.26 2.21
N THR A 175 -15.87 1.85 1.24
CA THR A 175 -14.79 0.87 1.42
C THR A 175 -13.43 1.54 1.19
N THR A 176 -12.42 1.16 1.97
CA THR A 176 -11.04 1.65 1.83
C THR A 176 -10.22 0.61 1.07
N VAL A 177 -9.53 1.03 0.02
CA VAL A 177 -8.66 0.16 -0.78
C VAL A 177 -7.22 0.61 -0.57
N THR A 178 -6.29 -0.28 -0.20
CA THR A 178 -4.85 0.03 -0.13
C THR A 178 -4.10 -0.62 -1.29
N ILE A 179 -3.33 0.19 -2.03
CA ILE A 179 -2.38 -0.24 -3.06
C ILE A 179 -1.01 -0.38 -2.40
N LEU A 180 -0.41 -1.56 -2.54
CA LEU A 180 0.94 -1.85 -2.06
C LEU A 180 1.92 -1.74 -3.23
N ASP A 181 2.94 -0.90 -3.06
CA ASP A 181 4.02 -0.69 -4.03
C ASP A 181 4.89 -1.95 -4.17
N ASP A 182 5.15 -2.38 -5.42
CA ASP A 182 6.07 -3.48 -5.73
C ASP A 182 7.32 -3.07 -6.51
N ASP A 183 7.51 -1.76 -6.71
CA ASP A 183 8.61 -1.15 -7.46
C ASP A 183 9.93 -1.02 -6.69
N HIS A 184 9.98 -1.54 -5.47
CA HIS A 184 11.22 -1.64 -4.74
C HIS A 184 12.21 -2.58 -5.44
N ALA A 185 13.50 -2.19 -5.48
CA ALA A 185 14.55 -2.98 -6.12
C ALA A 185 14.86 -4.31 -5.40
N GLY A 186 14.24 -4.55 -4.24
CA GLY A 186 14.39 -5.75 -3.44
C GLY A 186 15.50 -5.66 -2.39
N ILE A 187 15.29 -6.38 -1.29
CA ILE A 187 16.23 -6.58 -0.19
C ILE A 187 16.81 -7.99 -0.31
N PHE A 188 18.13 -8.06 -0.43
CA PHE A 188 18.84 -9.32 -0.68
C PHE A 188 19.39 -9.92 0.61
N THR A 189 19.09 -11.19 0.83
CA THR A 189 19.51 -11.96 2.00
C THR A 189 19.86 -13.39 1.62
N PHE A 190 20.73 -14.06 2.38
CA PHE A 190 20.88 -15.51 2.25
C PHE A 190 19.63 -16.23 2.76
N SER A 191 19.24 -17.33 2.10
CA SER A 191 18.13 -18.18 2.57
C SER A 191 18.42 -18.75 3.96
N GLU A 192 19.68 -19.11 4.22
CA GLU A 192 20.15 -19.63 5.49
C GLU A 192 21.42 -18.90 5.94
N ARG A 193 21.47 -18.53 7.22
CA ARG A 193 22.63 -17.86 7.82
C ARG A 193 23.79 -18.82 8.12
N LEU A 194 23.50 -20.11 8.25
CA LEU A 194 24.48 -21.14 8.60
C LEU A 194 24.14 -22.44 7.90
N LEU A 195 24.98 -22.85 6.96
CA LEU A 195 24.87 -24.12 6.26
C LEU A 195 25.88 -25.12 6.85
N ARG A 196 25.46 -26.39 6.96
CA ARG A 196 26.32 -27.51 7.37
C ARG A 196 26.37 -28.53 6.26
N VAL A 197 27.56 -28.83 5.80
CA VAL A 197 27.78 -29.62 4.59
C VAL A 197 28.81 -30.69 4.86
N SER A 198 28.65 -31.86 4.23
CA SER A 198 29.68 -32.90 4.27
C SER A 198 30.72 -32.62 3.18
N GLU A 199 31.99 -32.88 3.48
CA GLU A 199 33.09 -32.74 2.52
C GLU A 199 32.90 -33.61 1.26
N SER A 200 32.07 -34.66 1.33
CA SER A 200 31.77 -35.55 0.21
C SER A 200 30.75 -34.99 -0.80
N VAL A 201 30.14 -33.83 -0.54
CA VAL A 201 29.08 -33.26 -1.40
C VAL A 201 29.61 -32.75 -2.74
N GLY A 202 30.90 -32.44 -2.82
CA GLY A 202 31.54 -31.87 -4.01
C GLY A 202 31.23 -30.39 -4.20
N THR A 203 29.98 -30.04 -4.53
CA THR A 203 29.54 -28.66 -4.76
C THR A 203 28.39 -28.30 -3.84
N MET A 204 28.45 -27.11 -3.25
CA MET A 204 27.40 -26.57 -2.39
C MET A 204 26.75 -25.37 -3.08
N GLU A 205 25.42 -25.40 -3.20
CA GLU A 205 24.64 -24.27 -3.71
C GLU A 205 24.19 -23.40 -2.53
N VAL A 206 24.47 -22.09 -2.61
CA VAL A 206 24.05 -21.11 -1.61
C VAL A 206 23.01 -20.20 -2.26
N THR A 207 21.79 -20.21 -1.73
CA THR A 207 20.68 -19.42 -2.28
C THR A 207 20.66 -18.01 -1.67
N VAL A 208 20.57 -17.01 -2.55
CA VAL A 208 20.26 -15.62 -2.20
C VAL A 208 18.81 -15.36 -2.57
N VAL A 209 18.06 -14.74 -1.67
CA VAL A 209 16.64 -14.43 -1.81
C VAL A 209 16.46 -12.91 -1.87
N ARG A 210 15.67 -12.43 -2.84
CA ARG A 210 15.26 -11.03 -2.99
C ARG A 210 13.83 -10.86 -2.47
N ASN A 211 13.69 -10.06 -1.42
CA ASN A 211 12.42 -9.81 -0.72
C ASN A 211 11.97 -8.37 -0.87
N SER A 212 10.68 -8.10 -0.59
CA SER A 212 10.15 -6.74 -0.52
C SER A 212 10.38 -5.94 -1.82
N GLY A 213 10.21 -6.58 -2.97
CA GLY A 213 10.30 -5.95 -4.30
C GLY A 213 11.19 -6.74 -5.28
N ALA A 214 10.83 -6.72 -6.57
CA ALA A 214 11.56 -7.42 -7.62
C ALA A 214 11.82 -6.56 -8.88
N ARG A 215 11.61 -5.24 -8.78
CA ARG A 215 11.70 -4.33 -9.92
C ARG A 215 13.14 -3.99 -10.31
N GLY A 216 13.40 -4.00 -11.60
CA GLY A 216 14.68 -3.68 -12.22
C GLY A 216 15.73 -4.79 -12.09
N THR A 217 16.77 -4.67 -12.91
CA THR A 217 17.95 -5.56 -12.87
C THR A 217 18.90 -5.12 -11.76
N VAL A 218 19.27 -6.04 -10.87
CA VAL A 218 20.23 -5.81 -9.77
C VAL A 218 21.40 -6.77 -9.88
N ILE A 219 22.62 -6.25 -9.77
CA ILE A 219 23.85 -7.03 -9.81
C ILE A 219 24.47 -7.03 -8.41
N LEU A 220 24.65 -8.23 -7.84
CA LEU A 220 25.21 -8.45 -6.52
C LEU A 220 26.60 -9.11 -6.59
N PRO A 221 27.68 -8.40 -6.24
CA PRO A 221 28.98 -9.04 -6.13
C PRO A 221 29.03 -9.99 -4.92
N TYR A 222 29.68 -11.13 -5.10
CA TYR A 222 29.94 -12.10 -4.03
C TYR A 222 31.38 -12.60 -4.08
N HIS A 223 31.90 -13.02 -2.94
CA HIS A 223 33.17 -13.72 -2.81
C HIS A 223 33.18 -14.62 -1.56
N THR A 224 34.02 -15.64 -1.58
CA THR A 224 34.30 -16.49 -0.41
C THR A 224 35.34 -15.85 0.50
N GLU A 225 35.21 -16.05 1.81
CA GLU A 225 36.18 -15.61 2.80
C GLU A 225 36.59 -16.76 3.72
N ALA A 226 37.88 -16.85 4.04
CA ALA A 226 38.42 -17.90 4.88
C ALA A 226 38.02 -17.69 6.35
N GLY A 227 37.54 -18.77 6.97
CA GLY A 227 37.23 -18.84 8.40
C GLY A 227 38.13 -19.86 9.09
N SER A 228 37.52 -20.82 9.80
CA SER A 228 38.26 -22.00 10.27
C SER A 228 38.65 -22.94 9.13
N ALA A 229 37.86 -22.97 8.05
CA ALA A 229 38.21 -23.61 6.78
C ALA A 229 39.02 -22.63 5.91
N ARG A 230 40.03 -23.15 5.23
CA ARG A 230 40.96 -22.41 4.36
C ARG A 230 40.58 -22.60 2.89
N GLY A 231 40.62 -21.48 2.15
CA GLY A 231 40.50 -21.47 0.69
C GLY A 231 41.75 -22.01 -0.01
N ASP A 232 41.99 -21.56 -1.23
CA ASP A 232 43.09 -21.94 -2.12
C ASP A 232 43.13 -23.46 -2.42
N GLY A 233 41.97 -24.13 -2.37
CA GLY A 233 41.86 -25.57 -2.63
C GLY A 233 42.31 -26.47 -1.48
N VAL A 234 42.46 -25.93 -0.26
CA VAL A 234 42.73 -26.73 0.94
C VAL A 234 41.44 -27.38 1.43
N ASP A 235 40.47 -26.57 1.87
CA ASP A 235 39.16 -27.05 2.33
C ASP A 235 38.04 -26.71 1.32
N TYR A 236 38.21 -25.61 0.56
CA TYR A 236 37.31 -25.23 -0.52
C TYR A 236 38.07 -24.43 -1.59
N GLU A 237 37.48 -24.33 -2.80
CA GLU A 237 37.98 -23.48 -3.88
C GLU A 237 37.40 -22.06 -3.75
N ASP A 238 38.26 -21.05 -3.76
CA ASP A 238 37.79 -19.66 -3.67
C ASP A 238 36.96 -19.26 -4.88
N THR A 239 35.77 -18.73 -4.62
CA THR A 239 34.83 -18.31 -5.65
C THR A 239 34.50 -16.84 -5.46
N ARG A 240 34.47 -16.10 -6.56
CA ARG A 240 33.98 -14.71 -6.62
C ARG A 240 33.25 -14.47 -7.94
N GLY A 241 32.28 -13.58 -7.92
CA GLY A 241 31.53 -13.24 -9.11
C GLY A 241 30.43 -12.24 -8.82
N GLU A 242 29.49 -12.16 -9.74
CA GLU A 242 28.31 -11.32 -9.62
C GLU A 242 27.08 -12.19 -9.88
N LEU A 243 26.05 -12.03 -9.05
CA LEU A 243 24.72 -12.58 -9.27
C LEU A 243 23.86 -11.48 -9.91
N GLU A 244 23.34 -11.75 -11.09
CA GLU A 244 22.39 -10.87 -11.76
C GLU A 244 20.96 -11.35 -11.47
N PHE A 245 20.17 -10.48 -10.86
CA PHE A 245 18.73 -10.63 -10.71
C PHE A 245 18.06 -9.77 -11.77
N THR A 246 17.35 -10.38 -12.71
CA THR A 246 16.55 -9.64 -13.70
C THR A 246 15.27 -9.11 -13.07
N ASN A 247 14.51 -8.30 -13.82
CA ASN A 247 13.17 -7.89 -13.41
C ASN A 247 12.33 -9.12 -13.03
N ASP A 248 11.57 -9.01 -11.94
CA ASP A 248 10.67 -10.04 -11.39
C ASP A 248 11.35 -11.32 -10.90
N GLN A 249 12.69 -11.39 -10.91
CA GLN A 249 13.44 -12.51 -10.36
C GLN A 249 13.62 -12.34 -8.84
N THR A 250 13.25 -13.37 -8.07
CA THR A 250 13.28 -13.40 -6.59
C THR A 250 14.29 -14.39 -6.03
#